data_AF-A0A917Y613-F1
#
_entry.id   AF-A0A917Y613-F1
#
_cell.length_a   1.000
_cell.length_b   1.000
_cell.length_c   1.000
_cell.angle_alpha   90.00
_cell.angle_beta   90.00
_cell.angle_gamma   90.00
#
_symmetry.space_group_name_H-M   'P 1'
#
loop_
_entity.id
_entity.type
_entity.pdbx_description
1 polymer ?
#
loop_
_entity_poly.entity_id
_entity_poly.type
_entity_poly.pdbx_seq_one_letter_code
_entity_poly.pdbx_strand_id
1 'polypeptide(L)'
;MDFLKKGDTIGIFTPSSPTTVTDKLRFERAKSFLEEKGFTIVEGILTGRKDGYRSGSPKERAEELNKLIKDPSVKMIMSTIGGTNSNSVLPYIDYEAFKQNPKWLGILMLQLFYLHFIQKQAYQRTMVLH
;
A
#
# COMPACT_ATOMS: atom_id res chain seq x y z
N MET A 1 11.62 -1.04 15.18
CA MET A 1 11.13 -2.13 14.31
C MET A 1 12.31 -3.02 13.99
N ASP A 2 12.15 -4.32 14.16
CA ASP A 2 13.17 -5.28 13.73
C ASP A 2 13.15 -5.42 12.21
N PHE A 3 14.29 -5.80 11.63
CA PHE A 3 14.38 -6.11 10.21
C PHE A 3 13.49 -7.31 9.84
N LEU A 4 13.01 -7.30 8.59
CA LEU A 4 12.19 -8.40 8.07
C LEU A 4 13.01 -9.69 8.03
N LYS A 5 12.46 -10.77 8.57
CA LYS A 5 13.09 -12.10 8.63
C LYS A 5 12.22 -13.16 7.96
N LYS A 6 12.83 -14.29 7.62
CA LYS A 6 12.08 -15.47 7.13
C LYS A 6 10.99 -15.84 8.14
N GLY A 7 9.81 -16.16 7.62
CA GLY A 7 8.58 -16.42 8.37
C GLY A 7 7.72 -15.18 8.59
N ASP A 8 8.23 -13.97 8.38
CA ASP A 8 7.42 -12.76 8.49
C ASP A 8 6.36 -12.68 7.38
N THR A 9 5.27 -11.98 7.70
CA THR A 9 4.16 -11.79 6.76
C THR A 9 4.27 -10.46 6.04
N ILE A 10 4.11 -10.49 4.71
CA ILE A 10 4.05 -9.32 3.83
C ILE A 10 2.62 -9.19 3.31
N GLY A 11 1.99 -8.07 3.64
CA GLY A 11 0.71 -7.67 3.06
C GLY A 11 0.92 -7.01 1.70
N ILE A 12 0.21 -7.47 0.68
CA ILE A 12 0.28 -6.93 -0.66
C ILE A 12 -1.03 -6.20 -0.99
N PHE A 13 -0.97 -5.00 -1.55
CA PHE A 13 -2.17 -4.22 -1.89
C PHE A 13 -2.03 -3.49 -3.24
N THR A 14 -3.15 -3.07 -3.84
CA THR A 14 -3.19 -2.52 -5.21
C THR A 14 -3.67 -1.07 -5.21
N PRO A 15 -2.76 -0.07 -5.08
CA PRO A 15 -3.12 1.34 -4.86
C PRO A 15 -3.64 2.08 -6.09
N SER A 16 -3.46 1.54 -7.30
CA SER A 16 -3.83 2.23 -8.53
C SER A 16 -4.27 1.24 -9.61
N SER A 17 -3.38 0.84 -10.52
CA SER A 17 -3.74 0.00 -11.68
C SER A 17 -4.00 -1.45 -11.23
N PRO A 18 -5.03 -2.13 -11.76
CA PRO A 18 -5.42 -3.49 -11.36
C PRO A 18 -4.49 -4.56 -11.95
N THR A 19 -3.19 -4.49 -11.66
CA THR A 19 -2.17 -5.37 -12.25
C THR A 19 -2.31 -6.82 -11.85
N THR A 20 -2.93 -7.09 -10.71
CA THR A 20 -3.33 -8.44 -10.30
C THR A 20 -4.28 -9.09 -11.31
N VAL A 21 -5.00 -8.28 -12.10
CA VAL A 21 -5.87 -8.73 -13.20
C VAL A 21 -5.19 -8.58 -14.55
N THR A 22 -4.58 -7.42 -14.84
CA THR A 22 -4.05 -7.13 -16.18
C THR A 22 -2.70 -7.80 -16.48
N ASP A 23 -1.94 -8.17 -15.45
CA ASP A 23 -0.65 -8.85 -15.56
C ASP A 23 -0.53 -9.95 -14.49
N LYS A 24 -1.55 -10.81 -14.44
CA LYS A 24 -1.69 -11.87 -13.44
C LYS A 24 -0.45 -12.78 -13.37
N LEU A 25 0.09 -13.19 -14.52
CA LEU A 25 1.28 -14.06 -14.58
C LEU A 25 2.48 -13.44 -13.87
N ARG A 26 2.70 -12.12 -14.02
CA ARG A 26 3.79 -11.42 -13.34
C ARG A 26 3.52 -11.29 -11.84
N PHE A 27 2.27 -11.03 -11.45
CA PHE A 27 1.87 -10.99 -10.05
C PHE A 27 2.12 -12.32 -9.35
N GLU A 28 1.65 -13.44 -9.92
CA GLU A 28 1.87 -14.78 -9.35
C GLU A 28 3.35 -15.12 -9.24
N ARG A 29 4.16 -14.80 -10.26
CA ARG A 29 5.62 -15.02 -10.20
C ARG A 29 6.29 -14.23 -9.07
N ALA A 30 5.90 -12.97 -8.88
CA ALA A 30 6.43 -12.15 -7.81
C ALA A 30 6.00 -12.67 -6.42
N LYS A 31 4.75 -13.13 -6.30
CA LYS A 31 4.23 -13.75 -5.08
C LYS A 31 5.00 -15.04 -4.75
N SER A 32 5.08 -15.98 -5.69
CA SER A 32 5.82 -17.24 -5.50
C SER A 32 7.29 -16.99 -5.15
N PHE A 33 7.94 -16.01 -5.76
CA PHE A 33 9.31 -15.65 -5.42
C PHE A 33 9.45 -15.22 -3.94
N LEU A 34 8.52 -14.43 -3.40
CA LEU A 34 8.57 -14.03 -2.00
C LEU A 34 8.27 -15.21 -1.06
N GLU A 35 7.33 -16.08 -1.44
CA GLU A 35 7.01 -17.31 -0.71
C GLU A 35 8.21 -18.26 -0.66
N GLU A 36 8.93 -18.45 -1.77
CA GLU A 36 10.17 -19.23 -1.86
C GLU A 36 11.30 -18.65 -0.99
N LYS A 37 11.31 -17.33 -0.76
CA LYS A 37 12.25 -16.69 0.18
C LYS A 37 11.86 -16.91 1.64
N GLY A 38 10.70 -17.52 1.89
CA GLY A 38 10.21 -17.91 3.20
C GLY A 38 9.28 -16.89 3.83
N PHE A 39 8.67 -15.99 3.06
CA PHE A 39 7.69 -15.04 3.57
C PHE A 39 6.26 -15.58 3.40
N THR A 40 5.37 -15.19 4.30
CA THR A 40 3.93 -15.44 4.14
C THR A 40 3.29 -14.25 3.44
N ILE A 41 2.50 -14.47 2.40
CA ILE A 41 1.84 -13.38 1.65
C ILE A 41 0.37 -13.28 2.04
N VAL A 42 -0.05 -12.09 2.44
CA VAL A 42 -1.46 -11.73 2.65
C VAL A 42 -1.89 -10.79 1.53
N GLU A 43 -2.85 -11.22 0.73
CA GLU A 43 -3.41 -10.41 -0.36
C GLU A 43 -4.47 -9.44 0.16
N GLY A 44 -4.41 -8.20 -0.31
CA GLY A 44 -5.44 -7.20 -0.07
C GLY A 44 -6.77 -7.56 -0.74
N ILE A 45 -7.85 -6.99 -0.21
CA ILE A 45 -9.23 -7.29 -0.62
C ILE A 45 -9.54 -6.95 -2.09
N LEU A 46 -8.73 -6.12 -2.74
CA LEU A 46 -8.88 -5.74 -4.15
C LEU A 46 -7.99 -6.56 -5.09
N THR A 47 -7.27 -7.56 -4.58
CA THR A 47 -6.55 -8.51 -5.42
C THR A 47 -7.55 -9.26 -6.33
N GLY A 48 -7.27 -9.28 -7.63
CA GLY A 48 -8.16 -9.83 -8.64
C GLY A 48 -9.38 -8.96 -8.99
N ARG A 49 -9.49 -7.74 -8.44
CA ARG A 49 -10.56 -6.77 -8.77
C ARG A 49 -10.09 -5.76 -9.82
N LYS A 50 -11.04 -5.31 -10.64
CA LYS A 50 -10.83 -4.30 -11.69
C LYS A 50 -12.07 -3.42 -11.81
N ASP A 51 -11.86 -2.12 -11.78
CA ASP A 51 -12.82 -1.07 -12.08
C ASP A 51 -12.23 -0.15 -13.15
N GLY A 52 -12.50 -0.48 -14.42
CA GLY A 52 -11.91 0.22 -15.57
C GLY A 52 -10.38 0.18 -15.56
N TYR A 53 -9.76 1.35 -15.34
CA TYR A 53 -8.30 1.52 -15.26
C TYR A 53 -7.74 1.48 -13.81
N ARG A 54 -8.60 1.22 -12.81
CA ARG A 54 -8.26 1.20 -11.38
C ARG A 54 -8.64 -0.15 -10.76
N SER A 55 -8.13 -0.43 -9.55
CA SER A 55 -8.53 -1.60 -8.74
C SER A 55 -9.84 -1.40 -7.98
N GLY A 56 -10.25 -0.14 -7.74
CA GLY A 56 -11.49 0.24 -7.07
C GLY A 56 -11.55 1.74 -6.77
N SER A 57 -12.60 2.17 -6.10
CA SER A 57 -12.76 3.55 -5.64
C SER A 57 -11.63 3.97 -4.67
N PRO A 58 -11.38 5.29 -4.47
CA PRO A 58 -10.40 5.74 -3.47
C PRO A 58 -10.66 5.20 -2.05
N LYS A 59 -11.93 5.07 -1.65
CA LYS A 59 -12.30 4.55 -0.34
C LYS A 59 -12.00 3.06 -0.20
N GLU A 60 -12.35 2.25 -1.21
CA GLU A 60 -12.06 0.81 -1.18
C GLU A 60 -10.54 0.54 -1.18
N ARG A 61 -9.76 1.31 -1.95
CA ARG A 61 -8.30 1.20 -1.95
C ARG A 61 -7.68 1.63 -0.62
N ALA A 62 -8.24 2.63 0.05
CA ALA A 62 -7.83 2.99 1.40
C ALA A 62 -8.23 1.94 2.43
N GLU A 63 -9.41 1.33 2.28
CA GLU A 63 -9.87 0.25 3.14
C GLU A 63 -8.98 -0.98 3.04
N GLU A 64 -8.55 -1.34 1.82
CA GLU A 64 -7.57 -2.40 1.58
C GLU A 64 -6.29 -2.15 2.38
N LEU A 65 -5.73 -0.93 2.27
CA LEU A 65 -4.53 -0.55 3.02
C LEU A 65 -4.77 -0.56 4.54
N ASN A 66 -5.88 0.02 5.00
CA ASN A 66 -6.22 0.10 6.42
C ASN A 66 -6.40 -1.28 7.05
N LYS A 67 -6.94 -2.26 6.32
CA LYS A 67 -7.05 -3.65 6.77
C LYS A 67 -5.68 -4.26 7.01
N LEU A 68 -4.73 -4.05 6.09
CA LEU A 68 -3.35 -4.55 6.25
C LEU A 68 -2.58 -3.83 7.37
N ILE A 69 -2.85 -2.55 7.60
CA ILE A 69 -2.28 -1.79 8.73
C ILE A 69 -2.77 -2.38 10.07
N LYS A 70 -4.06 -2.71 10.15
CA LYS A 70 -4.70 -3.22 11.37
C LYS A 70 -4.38 -4.68 11.65
N ASP A 71 -3.98 -5.45 10.64
CA ASP A 71 -3.58 -6.84 10.82
C ASP A 71 -2.25 -6.94 11.60
N PRO A 72 -2.23 -7.50 12.83
CA PRO A 72 -1.01 -7.61 13.61
C PRO A 72 -0.01 -8.63 13.06
N SER A 73 -0.45 -9.58 12.23
CA SER A 73 0.44 -10.58 11.61
C SER A 73 1.34 -9.97 10.53
N VAL A 74 0.83 -8.96 9.81
CA VAL A 74 1.54 -8.28 8.74
C VAL A 74 2.70 -7.46 9.32
N LYS A 75 3.93 -7.70 8.86
CA LYS A 75 5.12 -6.93 9.26
C LYS A 75 5.51 -5.86 8.24
N MET A 76 5.21 -6.11 6.97
CA MET A 76 5.49 -5.21 5.86
C MET A 76 4.28 -5.07 4.94
N ILE A 77 4.03 -3.86 4.47
CA ILE A 77 3.04 -3.59 3.42
C ILE A 77 3.77 -3.22 2.13
N MET A 78 3.46 -3.93 1.06
CA MET A 78 4.06 -3.77 -0.26
C MET A 78 2.97 -3.52 -1.33
N SER A 79 3.19 -2.56 -2.21
CA SER A 79 2.28 -2.32 -3.34
C SER A 79 2.58 -3.29 -4.49
N THR A 80 1.54 -3.83 -5.14
CA THR A 80 1.66 -4.64 -6.37
C THR A 80 2.29 -3.87 -7.52
N ILE A 81 1.89 -2.60 -7.70
CA ILE A 81 2.49 -1.66 -8.63
C ILE A 81 2.17 -0.21 -8.23
N GLY A 82 2.94 0.75 -8.76
CA GLY A 82 2.59 2.16 -8.76
C GLY A 82 1.49 2.54 -9.78
N GLY A 83 1.23 3.82 -9.90
CA GLY A 83 0.29 4.38 -10.87
C GLY A 83 -0.04 5.84 -10.52
N THR A 84 -0.94 6.47 -11.27
CA THR A 84 -1.22 7.91 -11.15
C THR A 84 -2.29 8.26 -10.11
N ASN A 85 -3.02 7.28 -9.56
CA ASN A 85 -4.22 7.54 -8.74
C ASN A 85 -4.05 7.24 -7.25
N SER A 86 -2.85 6.90 -6.81
CA SER A 86 -2.57 6.48 -5.43
C SER A 86 -2.65 7.64 -4.43
N ASN A 87 -2.45 8.89 -4.84
CA ASN A 87 -2.66 10.07 -4.00
C ASN A 87 -4.10 10.20 -3.47
N SER A 88 -5.09 9.72 -4.21
CA SER A 88 -6.50 9.80 -3.81
C SER A 88 -6.85 8.97 -2.57
N VAL A 89 -5.99 8.03 -2.15
CA VAL A 89 -6.22 7.25 -0.92
C VAL A 89 -5.83 8.00 0.36
N LEU A 90 -4.96 9.00 0.26
CA LEU A 90 -4.34 9.69 1.41
C LEU A 90 -5.35 10.23 2.43
N PRO A 91 -6.46 10.89 2.02
CA PRO A 91 -7.44 11.41 2.98
C PRO A 91 -8.17 10.33 3.80
N TYR A 92 -8.12 9.08 3.37
CA TYR A 92 -8.89 7.96 3.93
C TYR A 92 -8.01 6.95 4.68
N ILE A 93 -6.69 7.20 4.78
CA ILE A 93 -5.77 6.32 5.53
C ILE A 93 -5.98 6.54 7.03
N ASP A 94 -6.05 5.44 7.77
CA ASP A 94 -6.09 5.42 9.22
C ASP A 94 -4.66 5.60 9.79
N TYR A 95 -4.20 6.86 9.79
CA TYR A 95 -2.86 7.21 10.25
C TYR A 95 -2.65 6.93 11.74
N GLU A 96 -3.71 6.96 12.56
CA GLU A 96 -3.62 6.63 13.98
C GLU A 96 -3.39 5.14 14.18
N ALA A 97 -4.10 4.28 13.44
CA ALA A 97 -3.80 2.84 13.44
C ALA A 97 -2.36 2.56 12.99
N PHE A 98 -1.85 3.29 11.99
CA PHE A 98 -0.46 3.14 11.55
C PHE A 98 0.55 3.56 12.62
N LYS A 99 0.29 4.65 13.37
CA LYS A 99 1.15 5.07 14.48
C LYS A 99 1.18 4.04 15.61
N GLN A 100 0.04 3.43 15.92
CA GLN A 100 -0.09 2.44 16.98
C GLN A 100 0.56 1.10 16.60
N ASN A 101 0.52 0.73 15.32
CA ASN A 101 1.05 -0.53 14.80
C ASN A 101 1.94 -0.25 13.57
N PRO A 102 3.13 0.34 13.77
CA PRO A 102 3.90 0.82 12.66
C PRO A 102 4.46 -0.38 11.87
N LYS A 103 4.33 -0.33 10.54
CA LYS A 103 4.74 -1.39 9.60
C LYS A 103 5.88 -0.93 8.72
N TRP A 104 6.68 -1.87 8.21
CA TRP A 104 7.57 -1.58 7.09
C TRP A 104 6.77 -1.24 5.84
N LEU A 105 7.15 -0.18 5.14
CA LEU A 105 6.53 0.22 3.87
C LEU A 105 7.50 -0.04 2.73
N GLY A 106 7.02 -0.68 1.65
CA GLY A 106 7.79 -0.80 0.42
C GLY A 106 8.15 0.57 -0.18
N ILE A 107 9.20 0.63 -0.99
CA ILE A 107 9.76 1.87 -1.57
C ILE A 107 8.70 2.74 -2.27
N LEU A 108 7.80 2.12 -3.03
CA LEU A 108 6.72 2.82 -3.73
C LEU A 108 5.70 3.46 -2.77
N MET A 109 5.50 2.86 -1.58
CA MET A 109 4.68 3.45 -0.54
C MET A 109 5.37 4.63 0.11
N LEU A 110 6.68 4.53 0.40
CA LEU A 110 7.45 5.64 0.96
C LEU A 110 7.37 6.89 0.07
N GLN A 111 7.41 6.72 -1.25
CA GLN A 111 7.29 7.84 -2.20
C GLN A 111 5.93 8.56 -2.10
N LEU A 112 4.84 7.83 -1.84
CA LEU A 112 3.50 8.41 -1.69
C LEU A 112 3.35 9.20 -0.38
N PHE A 113 3.84 8.65 0.73
CA PHE A 113 3.85 9.35 2.00
C PHE A 113 4.76 10.59 1.95
N TYR A 114 5.91 10.50 1.26
CA TYR A 114 6.80 11.64 1.04
C TYR A 114 6.11 12.77 0.24
N LEU A 115 5.41 12.42 -0.85
CA LEU A 115 4.65 13.40 -1.63
C LEU A 115 3.54 14.07 -0.79
N HIS A 116 2.83 13.29 0.03
CA HIS A 116 1.82 13.82 0.94
C HIS A 116 2.41 14.85 1.93
N PHE A 117 3.56 14.53 2.52
CA PHE A 117 4.23 15.41 3.46
C PHE A 117 4.67 16.72 2.81
N ILE A 118 5.22 16.67 1.59
CA ILE A 118 5.55 17.87 0.80
C ILE A 118 4.30 18.70 0.50
N GLN A 119 3.20 18.06 0.08
CA GLN A 119 1.95 18.76 -0.21
C GLN A 119 1.40 19.49 1.02
N LYS A 120 1.44 18.87 2.21
CA LYS A 120 1.04 19.54 3.45
C LYS A 120 1.92 20.73 3.80
N GLN A 121 3.25 20.62 3.67
CA GLN A 121 4.14 21.75 3.91
C GLN A 121 3.94 22.89 2.92
N ALA A 122 3.78 22.57 1.63
CA ALA A 122 3.50 23.58 0.61
C ALA A 122 2.20 24.33 0.91
N TYR A 123 1.13 23.62 1.26
CA TYR A 123 -0.15 24.22 1.62
C TYR A 123 -0.05 25.13 2.85
N GLN A 124 0.67 24.71 3.89
CA GLN A 124 0.88 25.55 5.07
C GLN A 124 1.68 26.81 4.74
N ARG A 125 2.72 26.73 3.90
CA ARG A 125 3.50 27.90 3.48
C ARG A 125 2.68 28.91 2.68
N THR A 126 1.75 28.45 1.84
CA THR A 126 0.87 29.35 1.07
C THR A 126 -0.14 30.06 1.97
N MET A 127 -0.61 29.43 3.05
CA MET A 127 -1.55 30.07 4.00
C MET A 127 -0.91 31.09 4.94
N VAL A 128 0.41 31.06 5.18
CA VAL A 128 1.11 32.06 6.02
C VAL A 128 1.44 33.35 5.22
N LEU A 129 1.16 33.36 3.92
CA LEU A 129 1.37 34.50 3.02
C LEU A 129 0.09 35.32 2.77
N HIS A 130 -0.98 35.09 3.54
CA HIS A 130 -2.21 35.87 3.58
C HIS A 130 -2.50 36.28 5.02
#